data_AF-A0A956GR94-F1
#
_entry.id   AF-A0A956GR94-F1
#
_cell.length_a   1.000
_cell.length_b   1.000
_cell.length_c   1.000
_cell.angle_alpha   90.00
_cell.angle_beta   90.00
_cell.angle_gamma   90.00
#
_symmetry.space_group_name_H-M   'P 1'
#
loop_
_entity.id
_entity.type
_entity.pdbx_description
1 polymer ?
#
loop_
_entity_poly.entity_id
_entity_poly.type
_entity_poly.pdbx_seq_one_letter_code
_entity_poly.pdbx_strand_id
1 'polypeptide(L)'
;MRPTHYLAALAMVLGSAACVGTLDPMPGDDDGVVDPPDPTSQARQMFDDQVAPMLSSACAGCHAGAIDTTPLKYLGNSGMTGYYAAIIAEPSVTGGFDPGLANMVNKGEHDGGNARAWTQTEKDILIEWLLQEADERGVVPVDPVDPTTTPTTSREALAQWSACMSVDDWLSSQVYTWANKGSERGQCMSCHNQGAGGYYASNDPNEMYSMNRYELFITTFFTATPVNVADPSQGYKIVVNESKLRAKANATGHPSYNPDGNQMNYLHDFYDLTEARRLAGTCAPGGFPEPPAQ
;
A
#
# COMPACT_ATOMS: atom_id res chain seq x y z
N MET A 1 62.00 -28.02 6.86
CA MET A 1 61.49 -26.67 6.51
C MET A 1 60.02 -26.85 6.13
N ARG A 2 59.11 -26.15 6.82
CA ARG A 2 57.65 -26.37 6.75
C ARG A 2 57.04 -25.65 5.54
N PRO A 3 55.98 -26.19 4.90
CA PRO A 3 55.31 -25.53 3.80
C PRO A 3 54.30 -24.50 4.31
N THR A 4 54.30 -23.34 3.66
CA THR A 4 53.38 -22.22 3.92
C THR A 4 52.08 -22.45 3.14
N HIS A 5 50.97 -22.62 3.84
CA HIS A 5 49.64 -22.67 3.22
C HIS A 5 49.05 -21.25 3.16
N TYR A 6 48.79 -20.76 1.94
CA TYR A 6 48.03 -19.53 1.70
C TYR A 6 46.53 -19.86 1.73
N LEU A 7 45.81 -19.29 2.70
CA LEU A 7 44.34 -19.26 2.72
C LEU A 7 43.88 -18.06 1.90
N ALA A 8 43.24 -18.32 0.76
CA ALA A 8 42.52 -17.32 -0.02
C ALA A 8 41.11 -17.18 0.56
N ALA A 9 40.80 -16.01 1.13
CA ALA A 9 39.46 -15.65 1.56
C ALA A 9 38.64 -15.21 0.34
N LEU A 10 37.71 -16.06 -0.09
CA LEU A 10 36.72 -15.74 -1.11
C LEU A 10 35.59 -14.94 -0.43
N ALA A 11 35.61 -13.61 -0.58
CA ALA A 11 34.50 -12.76 -0.16
C ALA A 11 33.35 -12.93 -1.16
N MET A 12 32.32 -13.69 -0.79
CA MET A 12 31.04 -13.68 -1.51
C MET A 12 30.31 -12.37 -1.21
N VAL A 13 30.26 -11.49 -2.21
CA VAL A 13 29.36 -10.35 -2.21
C VAL A 13 27.95 -10.88 -2.45
N LEU A 14 27.15 -10.97 -1.39
CA LEU A 14 25.71 -11.21 -1.47
C LEU A 14 25.08 -9.96 -2.11
N GLY A 15 24.75 -10.05 -3.40
CA GLY A 15 24.00 -9.01 -4.10
C GLY A 15 22.56 -8.97 -3.61
N SER A 16 22.18 -7.88 -2.95
CA SER A 16 20.80 -7.58 -2.58
C SER A 16 19.98 -7.30 -3.85
N ALA A 17 19.26 -8.31 -4.34
CA ALA A 17 18.33 -8.16 -5.45
C ALA A 17 17.05 -7.44 -4.96
N ALA A 18 17.03 -6.12 -5.06
CA ALA A 18 15.85 -5.27 -4.80
C ALA A 18 14.63 -5.76 -5.59
N CYS A 19 13.50 -6.00 -4.91
CA CYS A 19 12.19 -6.35 -5.48
C CYS A 19 11.65 -5.19 -6.35
N VAL A 20 11.15 -5.43 -7.56
CA VAL A 20 10.77 -4.36 -8.51
C VAL A 20 9.58 -4.74 -9.38
N GLY A 21 8.36 -4.76 -8.87
CA GLY A 21 7.21 -4.81 -9.78
C GLY A 21 7.28 -3.62 -10.75
N THR A 22 7.37 -3.84 -12.05
CA THR A 22 6.84 -2.84 -12.98
C THR A 22 5.38 -2.65 -12.60
N LEU A 23 4.92 -1.41 -12.54
CA LEU A 23 3.53 -1.07 -12.31
C LEU A 23 2.73 -1.58 -13.52
N ASP A 24 2.40 -2.88 -13.54
CA ASP A 24 1.37 -3.38 -14.44
C ASP A 24 0.10 -2.60 -14.10
N PRO A 25 -0.55 -1.94 -15.08
CA PRO A 25 -1.90 -1.43 -14.87
C PRO A 25 -2.73 -2.59 -14.32
N MET A 26 -3.41 -2.36 -13.21
CA MET A 26 -4.22 -3.40 -12.58
C MET A 26 -5.16 -4.00 -13.64
N PRO A 27 -5.11 -5.33 -13.90
CA PRO A 27 -6.02 -5.93 -14.85
C PRO A 27 -7.37 -6.12 -14.17
N GLY A 28 -8.19 -5.10 -14.32
CA GLY A 28 -9.64 -5.18 -14.33
C GLY A 28 -10.16 -3.99 -15.13
N ASP A 29 -11.11 -4.30 -15.99
CA ASP A 29 -11.79 -3.34 -16.82
C ASP A 29 -12.73 -2.53 -15.89
N ASP A 30 -12.39 -1.25 -15.65
CA ASP A 30 -13.11 -0.23 -14.85
C ASP A 30 -12.74 -0.10 -13.33
N ASP A 31 -11.43 -0.04 -13.01
CA ASP A 31 -10.86 -0.33 -11.67
C ASP A 31 -10.29 0.86 -10.85
N GLY A 32 -10.75 2.10 -11.01
CA GLY A 32 -10.27 3.18 -10.15
C GLY A 32 -8.79 3.55 -10.35
N VAL A 33 -8.29 3.45 -11.58
CA VAL A 33 -7.13 4.25 -12.01
C VAL A 33 -7.52 5.69 -11.73
N VAL A 34 -6.90 6.29 -10.71
CA VAL A 34 -7.13 7.69 -10.42
C VAL A 34 -6.55 8.45 -11.60
N ASP A 35 -7.43 8.99 -12.46
CA ASP A 35 -7.00 9.80 -13.58
C ASP A 35 -6.03 10.87 -13.05
N PRO A 36 -4.91 11.12 -13.76
CA PRO A 36 -4.06 12.23 -13.40
C PRO A 36 -4.94 13.49 -13.45
N PRO A 37 -5.04 14.25 -12.34
CA PRO A 37 -5.88 15.43 -12.33
C PRO A 37 -5.42 16.40 -13.41
N ASP A 38 -6.36 17.24 -13.82
CA ASP A 38 -6.14 18.29 -14.80
C ASP A 38 -4.81 18.99 -14.49
N PRO A 39 -3.89 19.20 -15.45
CA PRO A 39 -2.66 19.94 -15.22
C PRO A 39 -2.87 21.35 -14.65
N THR A 40 -4.11 21.86 -14.70
CA THR A 40 -4.53 23.12 -14.10
C THR A 40 -5.16 22.98 -12.71
N SER A 41 -5.23 21.79 -12.12
CA SER A 41 -5.76 21.58 -10.78
C SER A 41 -4.91 22.29 -9.71
N GLN A 42 -5.54 22.65 -8.60
CA GLN A 42 -4.86 23.31 -7.49
C GLN A 42 -3.85 22.37 -6.84
N ALA A 43 -4.20 21.09 -6.65
CA ALA A 43 -3.29 20.09 -6.12
C ALA A 43 -2.05 19.95 -7.00
N ARG A 44 -2.24 19.96 -8.33
CA ARG A 44 -1.12 19.90 -9.27
C ARG A 44 -0.22 21.13 -9.20
N GLN A 45 -0.80 22.33 -9.14
CA GLN A 45 -0.02 23.57 -8.99
C GLN A 45 0.77 23.59 -7.69
N MET A 46 0.15 23.22 -6.57
CA MET A 46 0.83 23.09 -5.27
C MET A 46 1.99 22.09 -5.34
N PHE A 47 1.79 20.97 -6.03
CA PHE A 47 2.87 20.00 -6.20
C PHE A 47 4.04 20.60 -6.99
N ASP A 48 3.78 21.16 -8.17
CA ASP A 48 4.82 21.66 -9.06
C ASP A 48 5.60 22.82 -8.41
N ASP A 49 4.90 23.71 -7.69
CA ASP A 49 5.49 24.91 -7.08
C ASP A 49 6.21 24.64 -5.75
N GLN A 50 5.70 23.69 -4.94
CA GLN A 50 6.15 23.51 -3.56
C GLN A 50 6.72 22.11 -3.29
N VAL A 51 5.98 21.06 -3.64
CA VAL A 51 6.33 19.67 -3.27
C VAL A 51 7.46 19.11 -4.13
N ALA A 52 7.43 19.30 -5.45
CA ALA A 52 8.42 18.78 -6.37
C ALA A 52 9.84 19.32 -6.08
N PRO A 53 10.04 20.63 -5.82
CA PRO A 53 11.35 21.15 -5.38
C PRO A 53 11.85 20.53 -4.07
N MET A 54 10.95 20.32 -3.10
CA MET A 54 11.30 19.68 -1.83
C MET A 54 11.78 18.24 -2.03
N LEU A 55 11.03 17.46 -2.81
CA LEU A 55 11.39 16.08 -3.16
C LEU A 55 12.68 16.01 -3.99
N SER A 56 12.87 16.94 -4.92
CA SER A 56 14.10 17.03 -5.71
C SER A 56 15.33 17.28 -4.83
N SER A 57 15.17 18.09 -3.79
CA SER A 57 16.26 18.45 -2.87
C SER A 57 16.57 17.34 -1.87
N ALA A 58 15.55 16.75 -1.25
CA ALA A 58 15.73 15.83 -0.13
C ALA A 58 15.69 14.35 -0.52
N CYS A 59 14.95 13.98 -1.57
CA CYS A 59 14.59 12.59 -1.83
C CYS A 59 15.17 12.06 -3.16
N ALA A 60 15.27 12.89 -4.19
CA ALA A 60 15.62 12.46 -5.54
C ALA A 60 16.97 11.77 -5.67
N GLY A 61 17.97 12.16 -4.87
CA GLY A 61 19.28 11.51 -4.88
C GLY A 61 19.20 9.99 -4.63
N CYS A 62 18.22 9.54 -3.85
CA CYS A 62 18.02 8.14 -3.52
C CYS A 62 16.73 7.55 -4.11
N HIS A 63 15.70 8.34 -4.40
CA HIS A 63 14.38 7.86 -4.80
C HIS A 63 13.99 8.20 -6.25
N ALA A 64 14.88 8.85 -7.01
CA ALA A 64 14.77 8.95 -8.46
C ALA A 64 15.63 7.88 -9.15
N GLY A 65 15.21 7.48 -10.35
CA GLY A 65 15.88 6.51 -11.20
C GLY A 65 14.94 5.41 -11.70
N ALA A 66 15.54 4.37 -12.28
CA ALA A 66 14.82 3.16 -12.64
C ALA A 66 14.22 2.52 -11.38
N ILE A 67 12.96 2.08 -11.46
CA ILE A 67 12.17 1.52 -10.34
C ILE A 67 12.91 0.33 -9.68
N ASP A 68 13.92 -0.23 -10.37
CA ASP A 68 14.56 -1.51 -10.08
C ASP A 68 15.65 -1.58 -9.02
N THR A 69 15.72 -0.58 -8.17
CA THR A 69 16.78 -0.45 -7.18
C THR A 69 16.23 -0.20 -5.78
N THR A 70 16.95 -0.65 -4.76
CA THR A 70 16.71 -0.26 -3.36
C THR A 70 17.47 1.05 -3.09
N PRO A 71 16.85 2.07 -2.49
CA PRO A 71 15.45 2.11 -2.03
C PRO A 71 14.46 2.37 -3.18
N LEU A 72 13.16 2.07 -2.94
CA LEU A 72 12.06 2.27 -3.91
C LEU A 72 12.18 3.60 -4.66
N LYS A 73 12.27 3.56 -6.01
CA LYS A 73 12.36 4.78 -6.83
C LYS A 73 11.00 5.36 -7.21
N TYR A 74 10.22 5.77 -6.21
CA TYR A 74 8.87 6.31 -6.38
C TYR A 74 8.82 7.68 -7.12
N LEU A 75 9.96 8.31 -7.39
CA LEU A 75 10.02 9.54 -8.21
C LEU A 75 10.23 9.24 -9.70
N GLY A 76 10.45 7.98 -10.08
CA GLY A 76 10.70 7.57 -11.46
C GLY A 76 11.98 8.16 -12.05
N ASN A 77 12.13 8.05 -13.38
CA ASN A 77 13.36 8.43 -14.11
C ASN A 77 13.22 9.69 -14.99
N SER A 78 12.07 10.37 -14.92
CA SER A 78 11.75 11.52 -15.79
C SER A 78 12.10 12.88 -15.17
N GLY A 79 12.83 12.89 -14.05
CA GLY A 79 13.08 14.09 -13.26
C GLY A 79 11.79 14.75 -12.77
N MET A 80 11.88 16.02 -12.34
CA MET A 80 10.75 16.74 -11.73
C MET A 80 9.48 16.72 -12.60
N THR A 81 9.61 16.73 -13.93
CA THR A 81 8.45 16.70 -14.84
C THR A 81 7.61 15.41 -14.75
N GLY A 82 8.17 14.33 -14.22
CA GLY A 82 7.43 13.07 -13.99
C GLY A 82 7.21 12.71 -12.53
N TYR A 83 7.69 13.52 -11.58
CA TYR A 83 7.54 13.22 -10.15
C TYR A 83 6.08 13.11 -9.75
N TYR A 84 5.24 14.01 -10.27
CA TYR A 84 3.82 14.03 -9.94
C TYR A 84 3.15 12.70 -10.30
N ALA A 85 3.25 12.31 -11.57
CA ALA A 85 2.66 11.07 -12.08
C ALA A 85 3.20 9.84 -11.35
N ALA A 86 4.50 9.82 -11.02
CA ALA A 86 5.11 8.71 -10.29
C ALA A 86 4.63 8.61 -8.83
N ILE A 87 4.50 9.74 -8.14
CA ILE A 87 4.07 9.78 -6.73
C ILE A 87 2.61 9.44 -6.56
N ILE A 88 1.72 10.01 -7.38
CA ILE A 88 0.28 9.73 -7.25
C ILE A 88 -0.05 8.27 -7.57
N ALA A 89 0.80 7.62 -8.36
CA ALA A 89 0.73 6.19 -8.65
C ALA A 89 1.29 5.31 -7.53
N GLU A 90 1.85 5.90 -6.46
CA GLU A 90 2.37 5.16 -5.30
C GLU A 90 1.61 5.51 -4.01
N PRO A 91 0.44 4.88 -3.80
CA PRO A 91 -0.35 5.07 -2.59
C PRO A 91 0.40 4.77 -1.29
N SER A 92 1.43 3.91 -1.30
CA SER A 92 2.25 3.67 -0.11
C SER A 92 3.09 4.88 0.30
N VAL A 93 3.35 5.81 -0.62
CA VAL A 93 4.08 7.05 -0.36
C VAL A 93 3.10 8.16 0.00
N THR A 94 1.98 8.28 -0.72
CA THR A 94 0.95 9.32 -0.49
C THR A 94 -0.07 8.99 0.61
N GLY A 95 -0.10 7.75 1.11
CA GLY A 95 -1.10 7.33 2.09
C GLY A 95 -2.52 7.25 1.51
N GLY A 96 -2.66 7.15 0.18
CA GLY A 96 -3.97 7.35 -0.47
C GLY A 96 -4.51 8.77 -0.29
N PHE A 97 -3.61 9.76 -0.14
CA PHE A 97 -3.92 11.16 0.16
C PHE A 97 -4.44 11.43 1.59
N ASP A 98 -4.38 10.43 2.48
CA ASP A 98 -4.51 10.63 3.91
C ASP A 98 -3.13 11.00 4.52
N PRO A 99 -2.95 12.22 5.06
CA PRO A 99 -1.66 12.63 5.62
C PRO A 99 -1.20 11.78 6.81
N GLY A 100 -2.13 11.21 7.58
CA GLY A 100 -1.82 10.33 8.70
C GLY A 100 -1.28 8.96 8.27
N LEU A 101 -1.53 8.55 7.03
CA LEU A 101 -1.02 7.31 6.44
C LEU A 101 0.14 7.52 5.46
N ALA A 102 0.37 8.77 5.05
CA ALA A 102 1.37 9.12 4.06
C ALA A 102 2.79 8.90 4.60
N ASN A 103 3.49 7.88 4.09
CA ASN A 103 4.90 7.67 4.42
C ASN A 103 5.76 8.87 4.04
N MET A 104 5.39 9.64 3.01
CA MET A 104 6.11 10.87 2.68
C MET A 104 6.07 11.92 3.80
N VAL A 105 5.06 11.89 4.69
CA VAL A 105 4.97 12.77 5.86
C VAL A 105 5.65 12.11 7.07
N ASN A 106 5.45 10.79 7.24
CA ASN A 106 5.72 10.09 8.50
C ASN A 106 7.08 9.38 8.59
N LYS A 107 7.75 9.09 7.47
CA LYS A 107 8.93 8.20 7.44
C LYS A 107 10.16 8.70 8.23
N GLY A 108 10.23 9.99 8.53
CA GLY A 108 11.30 10.57 9.34
C GLY A 108 12.69 10.47 8.68
N GLU A 109 13.73 10.57 9.50
CA GLU A 109 15.12 10.41 9.05
C GLU A 109 15.43 8.94 8.76
N HIS A 110 16.13 8.65 7.66
CA HIS A 110 16.52 7.29 7.29
C HIS A 110 17.99 7.23 6.87
N ASP A 111 18.62 6.05 7.02
CA ASP A 111 20.04 5.86 6.78
C ASP A 111 20.44 6.24 5.34
N GLY A 112 21.55 6.96 5.17
CA GLY A 112 22.05 7.35 3.84
C GLY A 112 22.78 8.68 3.74
N GLY A 113 22.98 9.40 4.85
CA GLY A 113 23.86 10.58 4.95
C GLY A 113 23.35 11.89 4.34
N ASN A 114 22.37 11.82 3.42
CA ASN A 114 21.72 12.99 2.81
C ASN A 114 20.20 13.06 3.05
N ALA A 115 19.61 12.01 3.62
CA ALA A 115 18.21 12.03 3.99
C ALA A 115 18.06 12.83 5.29
N ARG A 116 17.28 13.91 5.23
CA ARG A 116 16.87 14.66 6.41
C ARG A 116 15.39 14.41 6.66
N ALA A 117 14.97 14.45 7.91
CA ALA A 117 13.56 14.58 8.22
C ALA A 117 13.02 15.90 7.64
N TRP A 118 11.74 15.90 7.26
CA TRP A 118 11.05 17.14 6.97
C TRP A 118 11.01 18.03 8.21
N THR A 119 11.26 19.32 8.00
CA THR A 119 10.93 20.34 8.99
C THR A 119 9.41 20.41 9.17
N GLN A 120 8.93 21.03 10.26
CA GLN A 120 7.49 21.14 10.47
C GLN A 120 6.80 21.89 9.31
N THR A 121 7.37 23.00 8.86
CA THR A 121 6.86 23.77 7.70
C THR A 121 6.71 22.92 6.44
N GLU A 122 7.66 22.02 6.18
CA GLU A 122 7.63 21.14 5.02
C GLU A 122 6.59 20.03 5.17
N LYS A 123 6.41 19.51 6.39
CA LYS A 123 5.30 18.60 6.67
C LYS A 123 3.98 19.30 6.43
N ASP A 124 3.83 20.54 6.88
CA ASP A 124 2.60 21.31 6.69
C ASP A 124 2.28 21.50 5.20
N ILE A 125 3.29 21.79 4.36
CA ILE A 125 3.14 21.86 2.88
C ILE A 125 2.69 20.52 2.30
N LEU A 126 3.30 19.40 2.72
CA LEU A 126 2.93 18.07 2.25
C LEU A 126 1.50 17.71 2.68
N ILE A 127 1.12 18.02 3.92
CA ILE A 127 -0.22 17.80 4.45
C ILE A 127 -1.24 18.62 3.65
N GLU A 128 -0.96 19.91 3.40
CA GLU A 128 -1.83 20.78 2.62
C GLU A 128 -2.03 20.24 1.19
N TRP A 129 -0.95 19.81 0.53
CA TRP A 129 -1.04 19.20 -0.80
C TRP A 129 -1.85 17.89 -0.79
N LEU A 130 -1.61 16.99 0.17
CA LEU A 130 -2.36 15.73 0.28
C LEU A 130 -3.86 15.97 0.54
N LEU A 131 -4.20 16.94 1.40
CA LEU A 131 -5.59 17.33 1.63
C LEU A 131 -6.24 17.93 0.37
N GLN A 132 -5.50 18.71 -0.42
CA GLN A 132 -5.98 19.24 -1.68
C GLN A 132 -6.20 18.14 -2.73
N GLU A 133 -5.31 17.14 -2.81
CA GLU A 133 -5.51 15.95 -3.65
C GLU A 133 -6.76 15.19 -3.21
N ALA A 134 -6.96 15.01 -1.90
CA ALA A 134 -8.12 14.33 -1.36
C ALA A 134 -9.43 15.05 -1.73
N ASP A 135 -9.47 16.38 -1.59
CA ASP A 135 -10.61 17.22 -1.97
C ASP A 135 -10.93 17.11 -3.47
N GLU A 136 -9.94 17.31 -4.34
CA GLU A 136 -10.13 17.24 -5.80
C GLU A 136 -10.58 15.86 -6.29
N ARG A 137 -10.15 14.80 -5.60
CA ARG A 137 -10.50 13.42 -5.93
C ARG A 137 -11.79 12.95 -5.26
N GLY A 138 -12.43 13.79 -4.44
CA GLY A 138 -13.61 13.42 -3.67
C GLY A 138 -13.31 12.33 -2.61
N VAL A 139 -12.06 12.21 -2.17
CA VAL A 139 -11.65 11.38 -1.03
C VAL A 139 -12.02 12.15 0.24
N VAL A 140 -13.32 12.26 0.50
CA VAL A 140 -13.82 12.84 1.75
C VAL A 140 -13.44 11.88 2.89
N PRO A 141 -12.99 12.34 4.07
CA PRO A 141 -13.03 11.52 5.27
C PRO A 141 -14.44 10.94 5.37
N VAL A 142 -14.56 9.61 5.28
CA VAL A 142 -15.90 8.99 5.34
C VAL A 142 -16.40 9.21 6.75
N ASP A 143 -17.54 9.86 6.88
CA ASP A 143 -18.34 9.77 8.10
C ASP A 143 -18.47 8.28 8.48
N PRO A 144 -18.56 7.95 9.78
CA PRO A 144 -18.71 6.58 10.22
C PRO A 144 -19.83 5.88 9.45
N VAL A 145 -19.44 4.98 8.53
CA VAL A 145 -20.42 4.24 7.73
C VAL A 145 -21.12 3.25 8.65
N ASP A 146 -22.45 3.28 8.67
CA ASP A 146 -23.24 2.27 9.36
C ASP A 146 -23.00 0.92 8.65
N PRO A 147 -22.37 -0.07 9.32
CA PRO A 147 -22.06 -1.36 8.72
C PRO A 147 -23.30 -2.18 8.33
N THR A 148 -24.50 -1.73 8.71
CA THR A 148 -25.78 -2.36 8.36
C THR A 148 -26.45 -1.75 7.11
N THR A 149 -25.94 -0.61 6.61
CA THR A 149 -26.46 0.02 5.39
C THR A 149 -25.88 -0.64 4.14
N THR A 150 -26.64 -0.66 3.05
CA THR A 150 -26.13 -1.16 1.77
C THR A 150 -25.11 -0.14 1.22
N PRO A 151 -23.83 -0.53 1.04
CA PRO A 151 -22.81 0.40 0.54
C PRO A 151 -23.09 0.72 -0.92
N THR A 152 -23.11 2.01 -1.28
CA THR A 152 -23.38 2.50 -2.63
C THR A 152 -22.11 2.79 -3.43
N THR A 153 -20.94 2.69 -2.79
CA THR A 153 -19.63 2.79 -3.43
C THR A 153 -18.71 1.64 -3.00
N SER A 154 -17.67 1.37 -3.80
CA SER A 154 -16.62 0.39 -3.48
C SER A 154 -15.88 0.74 -2.18
N ARG A 155 -15.59 2.03 -1.99
CA ARG A 155 -14.93 2.55 -0.79
C ARG A 155 -15.78 2.39 0.46
N GLU A 156 -17.08 2.70 0.40
CA GLU A 156 -18.01 2.44 1.52
C GLU A 156 -18.03 0.96 1.90
N ALA A 157 -18.06 0.05 0.91
CA ALA A 157 -18.05 -1.38 1.18
C ALA A 157 -16.76 -1.83 1.87
N LEU A 158 -15.60 -1.34 1.43
CA LEU A 158 -14.31 -1.65 2.06
C LEU A 158 -14.18 -1.04 3.47
N ALA A 159 -14.72 0.16 3.67
CA ALA A 159 -14.78 0.80 4.98
C ALA A 159 -15.64 -0.01 5.96
N GLN A 160 -16.85 -0.43 5.54
CA GLN A 160 -17.69 -1.33 6.34
C GLN A 160 -17.01 -2.67 6.63
N TRP A 161 -16.28 -3.22 5.66
CA TRP A 161 -15.52 -4.45 5.85
C TRP A 161 -14.40 -4.30 6.89
N SER A 162 -13.61 -3.23 6.80
CA SER A 162 -12.60 -2.86 7.81
C SER A 162 -13.18 -2.73 9.22
N ALA A 163 -14.43 -2.24 9.33
CA ALA A 163 -15.16 -2.13 10.59
C ALA A 163 -15.52 -3.49 11.20
N CYS A 164 -15.75 -4.48 10.34
CA CYS A 164 -16.14 -5.84 10.72
C CYS A 164 -14.95 -6.77 10.97
N MET A 165 -13.77 -6.44 10.45
CA MET A 165 -12.55 -7.19 10.73
C MET A 165 -12.26 -7.23 12.24
N SER A 166 -11.66 -8.33 12.68
CA SER A 166 -11.26 -8.52 14.08
C SER A 166 -9.90 -9.17 14.21
N VAL A 167 -9.14 -8.71 15.19
CA VAL A 167 -7.83 -9.30 15.50
C VAL A 167 -7.94 -10.77 15.89
N ASP A 168 -9.02 -11.18 16.58
CA ASP A 168 -9.22 -12.58 16.98
C ASP A 168 -9.44 -13.49 15.77
N ASP A 169 -10.22 -13.06 14.79
CA ASP A 169 -10.42 -13.80 13.54
C ASP A 169 -9.16 -13.80 12.69
N TRP A 170 -8.45 -12.67 12.65
CA TRP A 170 -7.18 -12.54 11.94
C TRP A 170 -6.12 -13.51 12.47
N LEU A 171 -6.02 -13.63 13.79
CA LEU A 171 -5.09 -14.54 14.45
C LEU A 171 -5.53 -16.00 14.30
N SER A 172 -6.81 -16.31 14.50
CA SER A 172 -7.31 -17.69 14.44
C SER A 172 -7.32 -18.28 13.03
N SER A 173 -7.61 -17.46 12.01
CA SER A 173 -7.52 -17.84 10.59
C SER A 173 -6.09 -18.01 10.11
N GLN A 174 -5.10 -17.43 10.80
CA GLN A 174 -3.68 -17.41 10.40
C GLN A 174 -3.38 -16.65 9.11
N VAL A 175 -4.24 -15.71 8.70
CA VAL A 175 -3.98 -14.89 7.49
C VAL A 175 -2.69 -14.06 7.58
N TYR A 176 -2.22 -13.72 8.80
CA TYR A 176 -0.92 -13.07 9.02
C TYR A 176 0.28 -13.87 8.45
N THR A 177 0.13 -15.18 8.24
CA THR A 177 1.20 -16.03 7.69
C THR A 177 1.57 -15.68 6.25
N TRP A 178 0.76 -14.88 5.56
CA TRP A 178 1.12 -14.26 4.28
C TRP A 178 2.44 -13.47 4.35
N ALA A 179 2.75 -12.83 5.48
CA ALA A 179 4.02 -12.13 5.68
C ALA A 179 5.24 -13.05 5.50
N ASN A 180 5.11 -14.31 5.91
CA ASN A 180 6.16 -15.32 5.86
C ASN A 180 6.15 -16.17 4.59
N LYS A 181 5.24 -15.90 3.65
CA LYS A 181 5.11 -16.65 2.40
C LYS A 181 6.41 -16.49 1.59
N GLY A 182 6.99 -17.61 1.20
CA GLY A 182 8.25 -17.66 0.46
C GLY A 182 8.05 -17.26 -1.00
N SER A 183 8.99 -16.46 -1.50
CA SER A 183 9.20 -16.11 -2.89
C SER A 183 10.61 -16.50 -3.33
N GLU A 184 10.91 -16.34 -4.61
CA GLU A 184 12.26 -16.52 -5.16
C GLU A 184 13.33 -15.62 -4.50
N ARG A 185 12.94 -14.54 -3.81
CA ARG A 185 13.86 -13.57 -3.17
C ARG A 185 13.71 -13.47 -1.66
N GLY A 186 13.03 -14.42 -1.01
CA GLY A 186 12.79 -14.42 0.43
C GLY A 186 11.32 -14.27 0.78
N GLN A 187 11.03 -13.83 2.00
CA GLN A 187 9.65 -13.71 2.50
C GLN A 187 9.01 -12.38 2.09
N CYS A 188 7.70 -12.35 1.89
CA CYS A 188 6.99 -11.13 1.52
C CYS A 188 7.30 -9.94 2.45
N MET A 189 7.38 -10.17 3.78
CA MET A 189 7.68 -9.11 4.74
C MET A 189 9.04 -8.41 4.53
N SER A 190 10.02 -9.03 3.86
CA SER A 190 11.31 -8.38 3.63
C SER A 190 11.22 -7.17 2.70
N CYS A 191 10.20 -7.15 1.84
CA CYS A 191 9.93 -6.03 0.93
C CYS A 191 8.67 -5.22 1.36
N HIS A 192 7.75 -5.81 2.14
CA HIS A 192 6.43 -5.22 2.44
C HIS A 192 6.20 -4.80 3.90
N ASN A 193 7.20 -4.86 4.79
CA ASN A 193 7.07 -4.40 6.18
C ASN A 193 6.89 -2.88 6.36
N GLN A 194 6.94 -2.13 5.27
CA GLN A 194 6.67 -0.69 5.24
C GLN A 194 5.50 -0.33 4.30
N GLY A 195 4.73 -1.34 3.86
CA GLY A 195 3.57 -1.09 3.01
C GLY A 195 3.85 -0.93 1.52
N ALA A 196 5.06 -1.28 1.03
CA ALA A 196 5.45 -1.06 -0.36
C ALA A 196 4.43 -1.67 -1.34
N GLY A 197 4.05 -0.91 -2.38
CA GLY A 197 3.10 -1.35 -3.40
C GLY A 197 1.67 -1.56 -2.88
N GLY A 198 1.28 -0.90 -1.79
CA GLY A 198 -0.06 -1.04 -1.19
C GLY A 198 -0.28 -2.37 -0.48
N TYR A 199 0.80 -3.08 -0.13
CA TYR A 199 0.74 -4.31 0.67
C TYR A 199 1.60 -4.17 1.92
N TYR A 200 0.99 -4.37 3.08
CA TYR A 200 1.67 -4.33 4.37
C TYR A 200 1.79 -5.74 4.95
N ALA A 201 3.03 -6.20 5.18
CA ALA A 201 3.33 -7.50 5.76
C ALA A 201 4.40 -7.40 6.84
N SER A 202 4.05 -7.75 8.08
CA SER A 202 4.94 -7.72 9.24
C SER A 202 5.00 -9.09 9.91
N ASN A 203 6.11 -9.36 10.63
CA ASN A 203 6.20 -10.52 11.52
C ASN A 203 5.40 -10.32 12.82
N ASP A 204 5.02 -9.09 13.16
CA ASP A 204 4.03 -8.83 14.19
C ASP A 204 2.61 -8.96 13.58
N PRO A 205 1.85 -10.00 13.96
CA PRO A 205 0.52 -10.22 13.41
C PRO A 205 -0.49 -9.13 13.80
N ASN A 206 -0.29 -8.45 14.93
CA ASN A 206 -1.18 -7.36 15.37
C ASN A 206 -0.90 -6.09 14.59
N GLU A 207 0.36 -5.79 14.32
CA GLU A 207 0.75 -4.68 13.44
C GLU A 207 0.20 -4.93 12.03
N MET A 208 0.40 -6.13 11.48
CA MET A 208 -0.13 -6.48 10.16
C MET A 208 -1.66 -6.37 10.11
N TYR A 209 -2.37 -6.84 11.15
CA TYR A 209 -3.82 -6.64 11.27
C TYR A 209 -4.19 -5.16 11.26
N SER A 210 -3.56 -4.35 12.12
CA SER A 210 -3.83 -2.93 12.26
C SER A 210 -3.66 -2.20 10.93
N MET A 211 -2.56 -2.47 10.23
CA MET A 211 -2.27 -1.83 8.95
C MET A 211 -3.20 -2.29 7.83
N ASN A 212 -3.55 -3.59 7.75
CA ASN A 212 -4.44 -4.10 6.70
C ASN A 212 -5.91 -3.69 6.88
N ARG A 213 -6.25 -2.88 7.90
CA ARG A 213 -7.54 -2.21 8.00
C ARG A 213 -7.61 -0.88 7.29
N TYR A 214 -6.49 -0.25 6.92
CA TYR A 214 -6.54 0.99 6.16
C TYR A 214 -6.86 0.72 4.68
N GLU A 215 -7.56 1.66 4.05
CA GLU A 215 -7.96 1.60 2.63
C GLU A 215 -6.80 1.22 1.71
N LEU A 216 -5.65 1.82 1.98
CA LEU A 216 -4.41 1.58 1.24
C LEU A 216 -4.00 0.10 1.17
N PHE A 217 -4.12 -0.62 2.29
CA PHE A 217 -3.55 -1.96 2.42
C PHE A 217 -4.59 -3.07 2.28
N ILE A 218 -5.83 -2.80 2.69
CA ILE A 218 -6.93 -3.78 2.66
C ILE A 218 -7.21 -4.29 1.23
N THR A 219 -6.99 -3.44 0.22
CA THR A 219 -7.23 -3.75 -1.20
C THR A 219 -6.31 -4.83 -1.77
N THR A 220 -5.26 -5.21 -1.04
CA THR A 220 -4.42 -6.35 -1.43
C THR A 220 -5.13 -7.69 -1.17
N PHE A 221 -5.84 -7.80 -0.05
CA PHE A 221 -6.53 -9.02 0.34
C PHE A 221 -8.00 -9.05 -0.09
N PHE A 222 -8.64 -7.89 -0.18
CA PHE A 222 -10.06 -7.75 -0.44
C PHE A 222 -10.33 -6.78 -1.56
N THR A 223 -11.44 -6.95 -2.26
CA THR A 223 -11.93 -5.96 -3.21
C THR A 223 -13.45 -5.89 -3.15
N ALA A 224 -14.00 -4.72 -3.43
CA ALA A 224 -15.43 -4.52 -3.55
C ALA A 224 -15.86 -4.74 -5.00
N THR A 225 -16.91 -5.52 -5.21
CA THR A 225 -17.50 -5.77 -6.53
C THR A 225 -18.96 -5.33 -6.51
N PRO A 226 -19.45 -4.65 -7.57
CA PRO A 226 -20.86 -4.29 -7.63
C PRO A 226 -21.70 -5.56 -7.64
N VAL A 227 -22.80 -5.57 -6.87
CA VAL A 227 -23.77 -6.67 -6.87
C VAL A 227 -24.43 -6.80 -8.25
N ASN A 228 -24.61 -5.66 -8.93
CA ASN A 228 -25.08 -5.57 -10.30
C ASN A 228 -24.18 -4.62 -11.10
N VAL A 229 -23.38 -5.16 -12.03
CA VAL A 229 -22.49 -4.37 -12.89
C VAL A 229 -23.23 -3.37 -13.78
N ALA A 230 -24.50 -3.62 -14.12
CA ALA A 230 -25.30 -2.69 -14.92
C ALA A 230 -25.92 -1.56 -14.08
N ASP A 231 -25.95 -1.71 -12.75
CA ASP A 231 -26.50 -0.73 -11.82
C ASP A 231 -25.76 -0.81 -10.46
N PRO A 232 -24.57 -0.19 -10.36
CA PRO A 232 -23.77 -0.22 -9.13
C PRO A 232 -24.47 0.40 -7.91
N SER A 233 -25.52 1.20 -8.11
CA SER A 233 -26.29 1.78 -7.01
C SER A 233 -27.04 0.72 -6.18
N GLN A 234 -27.21 -0.50 -6.71
CA GLN A 234 -27.79 -1.65 -6.00
C GLN A 234 -26.86 -2.24 -4.95
N GLY A 235 -25.64 -1.73 -4.88
CA GLY A 235 -24.71 -1.97 -3.80
C GLY A 235 -23.49 -2.79 -4.20
N TYR A 236 -22.59 -2.94 -3.24
CA TYR A 236 -21.32 -3.64 -3.39
C TYR A 236 -21.21 -4.80 -2.39
N LYS A 237 -20.53 -5.86 -2.81
CA LYS A 237 -20.11 -6.98 -1.96
C LYS A 237 -18.59 -7.05 -1.91
N ILE A 238 -18.05 -7.46 -0.77
CA ILE A 238 -16.63 -7.78 -0.67
C ILE A 238 -16.37 -9.20 -1.15
N VAL A 239 -15.24 -9.39 -1.80
CA VAL A 239 -14.69 -10.70 -2.15
C VAL A 239 -13.20 -10.72 -1.82
N VAL A 240 -12.64 -11.93 -1.67
CA VAL A 240 -11.19 -12.12 -1.61
C VAL A 240 -10.58 -11.69 -2.95
N ASN A 241 -9.52 -10.88 -2.92
CA ASN A 241 -8.85 -10.36 -4.12
C ASN A 241 -7.84 -11.38 -4.70
N GLU A 242 -8.33 -12.58 -5.01
CA GLU A 242 -7.51 -13.64 -5.60
C GLU A 242 -6.85 -13.21 -6.91
N SER A 243 -7.58 -12.43 -7.73
CA SER A 243 -7.07 -11.93 -9.02
C SER A 243 -5.78 -11.13 -8.82
N LYS A 244 -5.78 -10.15 -7.91
CA LYS A 244 -4.59 -9.33 -7.62
C LYS A 244 -3.43 -10.16 -7.06
N LEU A 245 -3.71 -11.07 -6.12
CA LEU A 245 -2.67 -11.95 -5.55
C LEU A 245 -2.04 -12.84 -6.64
N ARG A 246 -2.86 -13.47 -7.48
CA ARG A 246 -2.37 -14.32 -8.59
C ARG A 246 -1.67 -13.51 -9.68
N ALA A 247 -2.13 -12.29 -9.98
CA ALA A 247 -1.47 -11.41 -10.94
C ALA A 247 -0.06 -11.04 -10.46
N LYS A 248 0.11 -10.71 -9.17
CA LYS A 248 1.42 -10.38 -8.59
C LYS A 248 2.34 -11.58 -8.43
N ALA A 249 1.82 -12.80 -8.39
CA ALA A 249 2.61 -14.03 -8.27
C ALA A 249 3.67 -14.21 -9.37
N ASN A 250 3.46 -13.65 -10.55
CA ASN A 250 4.40 -13.73 -11.68
C ASN A 250 4.53 -12.39 -12.43
N ALA A 251 4.20 -11.28 -11.77
CA ALA A 251 4.27 -9.96 -12.39
C ALA A 251 5.72 -9.57 -12.67
N THR A 252 5.94 -8.83 -13.76
CA THR A 252 7.29 -8.41 -14.14
C THR A 252 7.93 -7.63 -13.00
N GLY A 253 9.04 -8.20 -12.52
CA GLY A 253 9.90 -7.72 -11.45
C GLY A 253 9.34 -7.76 -10.02
N HIS A 254 8.12 -8.27 -9.79
CA HIS A 254 7.78 -8.81 -8.48
C HIS A 254 8.42 -10.21 -8.34
N PRO A 255 9.05 -10.58 -7.21
CA PRO A 255 9.58 -11.93 -7.04
C PRO A 255 8.48 -12.98 -7.20
N SER A 256 8.75 -14.04 -7.97
CA SER A 256 7.72 -15.06 -8.16
C SER A 256 7.42 -15.78 -6.84
N TYR A 257 6.16 -16.08 -6.60
CA TYR A 257 5.72 -16.86 -5.45
C TYR A 257 4.50 -17.70 -5.84
N ASN A 258 4.22 -18.76 -5.08
CA ASN A 258 3.00 -19.54 -5.29
C ASN A 258 1.83 -18.87 -4.53
N PRO A 259 0.81 -18.28 -5.18
CA PRO A 259 -0.27 -17.59 -4.48
C PRO A 259 -1.22 -18.56 -3.77
N ASP A 260 -1.24 -19.82 -4.18
CA ASP A 260 -2.11 -20.86 -3.63
C ASP A 260 -1.56 -21.48 -2.33
N GLY A 261 -2.30 -22.49 -1.83
CA GLY A 261 -1.95 -23.28 -0.66
C GLY A 261 -2.65 -22.80 0.61
N ASN A 262 -2.09 -23.16 1.76
CA ASN A 262 -2.71 -22.90 3.06
C ASN A 262 -3.00 -21.41 3.29
N GLN A 263 -2.11 -20.49 2.87
CA GLN A 263 -2.32 -19.07 3.07
C GLN A 263 -3.56 -18.53 2.33
N MET A 264 -3.89 -19.08 1.16
CA MET A 264 -5.13 -18.70 0.47
C MET A 264 -6.35 -19.22 1.23
N ASN A 265 -6.31 -20.46 1.72
CA ASN A 265 -7.38 -21.00 2.56
C ASN A 265 -7.57 -20.17 3.84
N TYR A 266 -6.49 -19.78 4.50
CA TYR A 266 -6.53 -18.89 5.68
C TYR A 266 -7.16 -17.52 5.38
N LEU A 267 -6.92 -16.99 4.17
CA LEU A 267 -7.57 -15.75 3.74
C LEU A 267 -9.08 -15.93 3.51
N HIS A 268 -9.51 -17.06 2.96
CA HIS A 268 -10.93 -17.41 2.87
C HIS A 268 -11.57 -17.65 4.24
N ASP A 269 -10.88 -18.36 5.15
CA ASP A 269 -11.36 -18.57 6.52
C ASP A 269 -11.56 -17.23 7.24
N PHE A 270 -10.62 -16.30 7.08
CA PHE A 270 -10.75 -14.94 7.63
C PHE A 270 -11.90 -14.16 7.00
N TYR A 271 -12.09 -14.28 5.68
CA TYR A 271 -13.22 -13.70 4.96
C TYR A 271 -14.54 -14.22 5.51
N ASP A 272 -14.70 -15.54 5.63
CA ASP A 272 -15.95 -16.16 6.09
C ASP A 272 -16.29 -15.74 7.53
N LEU A 273 -15.29 -15.64 8.41
CA LEU A 273 -15.47 -15.15 9.78
C LEU A 273 -15.88 -13.66 9.82
N THR A 274 -15.23 -12.82 9.02
CA THR A 274 -15.55 -11.38 8.93
C THR A 274 -16.95 -11.16 8.35
N GLU A 275 -17.33 -11.91 7.32
CA GLU A 275 -18.66 -11.86 6.72
C GLU A 275 -19.74 -12.35 7.69
N ALA A 276 -19.46 -13.40 8.47
CA ALA A 276 -20.37 -13.86 9.51
C ALA A 276 -20.65 -12.78 10.57
N ARG A 277 -19.63 -12.00 10.98
CA ARG A 277 -19.81 -10.86 11.88
C ARG A 277 -20.63 -9.74 11.25
N ARG A 278 -20.39 -9.45 9.98
CA ARG A 278 -21.15 -8.46 9.21
C ARG A 278 -22.63 -8.83 9.15
N LEU A 279 -22.94 -10.07 8.78
CA LEU A 279 -24.31 -10.59 8.74
C LEU A 279 -24.97 -10.65 10.13
N ALA A 280 -24.19 -10.87 11.19
CA ALA A 280 -24.68 -10.86 12.56
C ALA A 280 -24.92 -9.43 13.12
N GLY A 281 -24.49 -8.38 12.42
CA GLY A 281 -24.58 -7.00 12.89
C GLY A 281 -23.72 -6.72 14.12
N THR A 282 -22.63 -7.49 14.31
CA THR A 282 -21.73 -7.37 15.48
C THR A 282 -20.46 -6.58 15.19
N CYS A 283 -20.41 -5.85 14.07
CA CYS A 283 -19.26 -5.03 13.71
C CYS A 283 -19.14 -3.81 14.63
N ALA A 284 -17.91 -3.29 14.77
CA ALA A 284 -17.73 -2.00 15.42
C ALA A 284 -18.40 -0.90 14.56
N PRO A 285 -18.86 0.21 15.18
CA PRO A 285 -19.23 1.39 14.43
C PRO A 285 -18.01 1.94 13.67
N GLY A 286 -18.17 2.24 12.38
CA GLY A 286 -17.27 3.12 11.63
C GLY A 286 -16.23 2.46 10.73
N GLY A 287 -15.85 3.20 9.68
CA GLY A 287 -15.10 2.78 8.50
C GLY A 287 -13.61 2.43 8.69
N PHE A 288 -12.75 3.01 7.87
CA PHE A 288 -11.31 2.83 8.04
C PHE A 288 -10.86 3.42 9.39
N PRO A 289 -9.85 2.83 10.06
CA PRO A 289 -9.32 3.40 11.29
C PRO A 289 -8.90 4.85 11.06
N GLU A 290 -9.16 5.73 12.03
CA GLU A 290 -8.52 7.04 12.02
C GLU A 290 -7.01 6.85 12.15
N PRO A 291 -6.20 7.62 11.40
CA PRO A 291 -4.78 7.65 11.65
C PRO A 291 -4.52 8.05 13.12
N PRO A 292 -3.47 7.52 13.75
CA PRO A 292 -3.13 7.93 15.11
C PRO A 292 -2.94 9.46 15.15
N ALA A 293 -3.61 10.11 16.10
CA ALA A 293 -3.43 11.54 16.34
C ALA A 293 -1.94 11.81 16.61
N GLN A 294 -1.35 12.70 15.79
CA GLN A 294 0.06 13.10 15.89
C GLN A 294 0.29 14.09 17.02
#